data_AF-A0A2E5D4Y7-F1
#
_entry.id   AF-A0A2E5D4Y7-F1
#
_cell.length_a   1.000
_cell.length_b   1.000
_cell.length_c   1.000
_cell.angle_alpha   90.00
_cell.angle_beta   90.00
_cell.angle_gamma   90.00
#
_symmetry.space_group_name_H-M   'P 1'
#
loop_
_entity.id
_entity.type
_entity.pdbx_description
1 polymer ?
#
loop_
_entity_poly.entity_id
_entity_poly.type
_entity_poly.pdbx_seq_one_letter_code
_entity_poly.pdbx_strand_id
1 'polypeptide(L)'
;MKRKGTPAGIEIRPLYSLPMNWVISLSAVYLILLGGIRLQAEDRSWRSANGNQSFRAEFLSSDGSSVLLRKPDRKTVTVALNNLHPSDRDWVKQYLERNTAKPEVEIAGTCFDRLTFGDSRAVVAKKLRESPSVSKTLDHRLVGRTGLNGIYRTTVDGKEYQLFFQWSDHDELMEVTLRGKRTTSAEYAKGLREQWLGLLSKLTGSHGSPVQATSYPSPEELSDGRLLGSHLWHTPDGPSILLCTGQAKGEYLVAVRFTAETISPKVLEEIPAEKSERPPTEP
;
A
#
# COMPACT_ATOMS: atom_id res chain seq x y z
N MET A 1 42.53 -35.84 -70.09
CA MET A 1 42.57 -35.49 -68.64
C MET A 1 42.93 -34.01 -68.47
N LYS A 2 42.73 -33.43 -67.27
CA LYS A 2 43.25 -32.15 -66.69
C LYS A 2 44.09 -31.20 -67.61
N ARG A 3 43.94 -29.85 -67.58
CA ARG A 3 43.13 -28.91 -66.76
C ARG A 3 43.06 -27.51 -67.41
N LYS A 4 42.13 -26.66 -66.95
CA LYS A 4 41.92 -25.24 -67.31
C LYS A 4 43.02 -24.29 -66.77
N GLY A 5 43.15 -23.09 -67.34
CA GLY A 5 43.82 -21.91 -66.76
C GLY A 5 43.59 -20.62 -67.60
N THR A 6 43.32 -19.48 -66.97
CA THR A 6 42.86 -18.22 -67.61
C THR A 6 43.91 -17.09 -67.51
N PRO A 7 44.03 -16.16 -68.48
CA PRO A 7 44.94 -15.00 -68.42
C PRO A 7 44.27 -13.63 -68.12
N ALA A 8 45.04 -12.69 -67.54
CA ALA A 8 44.80 -11.22 -67.36
C ALA A 8 43.53 -10.81 -66.56
N GLY A 9 43.41 -9.66 -65.89
CA GLY A 9 44.13 -8.36 -65.88
C GLY A 9 43.07 -7.22 -65.95
N ILE A 10 43.18 -5.99 -65.42
CA ILE A 10 44.23 -5.18 -64.76
C ILE A 10 43.57 -4.32 -63.66
N GLU A 11 44.34 -3.77 -62.70
CA GLU A 11 43.89 -2.94 -61.58
C GLU A 11 44.07 -1.42 -61.82
N ILE A 12 43.06 -0.59 -61.49
CA ILE A 12 43.20 0.87 -61.27
C ILE A 12 42.26 1.37 -60.15
N ARG A 13 42.78 2.22 -59.26
CA ARG A 13 42.14 3.08 -58.24
C ARG A 13 43.01 4.36 -58.10
N PRO A 14 42.66 5.44 -57.34
CA PRO A 14 41.52 5.70 -56.45
C PRO A 14 40.64 6.87 -57.02
N LEU A 15 40.13 7.94 -56.37
CA LEU A 15 40.13 8.52 -55.01
C LEU A 15 38.90 9.49 -54.83
N TYR A 16 38.90 10.28 -53.75
CA TYR A 16 37.97 11.36 -53.34
C TYR A 16 36.55 10.96 -52.83
N SER A 17 36.07 11.40 -51.66
CA SER A 17 36.75 11.74 -50.38
C SER A 17 35.75 11.97 -49.22
N LEU A 18 35.66 11.00 -48.29
CA LEU A 18 35.40 11.18 -46.83
C LEU A 18 34.13 12.00 -46.39
N PRO A 19 33.88 12.20 -45.07
CA PRO A 19 33.41 11.13 -44.18
C PRO A 19 32.19 11.52 -43.33
N MET A 20 31.54 10.54 -42.68
CA MET A 20 31.07 10.72 -41.29
C MET A 20 30.85 9.36 -40.60
N ASN A 21 31.37 9.21 -39.39
CA ASN A 21 30.97 8.13 -38.48
C ASN A 21 29.72 8.57 -37.71
N TRP A 22 28.82 7.64 -37.38
CA TRP A 22 28.14 7.74 -36.08
C TRP A 22 27.94 6.36 -35.44
N VAL A 23 28.63 6.17 -34.31
CA VAL A 23 28.45 5.03 -33.42
C VAL A 23 27.51 5.48 -32.31
N ILE A 24 26.26 4.99 -32.35
CA ILE A 24 25.28 5.06 -31.27
C ILE A 24 24.41 3.80 -31.38
N SER A 25 24.15 2.99 -30.36
CA SER A 25 24.80 2.68 -29.08
C SER A 25 24.18 1.37 -28.59
N LEU A 26 24.89 0.51 -27.85
CA LEU A 26 24.25 -0.63 -27.18
C LEU A 26 23.41 -0.14 -25.99
N SER A 27 22.11 0.05 -26.19
CA SER A 27 21.16 0.27 -25.10
C SER A 27 20.98 -1.02 -24.30
N ALA A 28 21.55 -1.07 -23.09
CA ALA A 28 21.52 -2.26 -22.25
C ALA A 28 20.09 -2.64 -21.83
N VAL A 29 19.71 -3.90 -22.08
CA VAL A 29 18.43 -4.46 -21.59
C VAL A 29 18.58 -4.75 -20.09
N TYR A 30 18.23 -3.78 -19.25
CA TYR A 30 18.26 -3.95 -17.80
C TYR A 30 17.04 -4.78 -17.34
N LEU A 31 17.22 -6.09 -17.31
CA LEU A 31 16.17 -7.07 -17.08
C LEU A 31 15.83 -7.16 -15.58
N ILE A 32 15.03 -6.21 -15.08
CA ILE A 32 14.58 -6.18 -13.68
C ILE A 32 13.68 -7.39 -13.40
N LEU A 33 14.26 -8.41 -12.78
CA LEU A 33 13.59 -9.60 -12.25
C LEU A 33 12.80 -9.27 -10.97
N LEU A 34 11.77 -8.43 -11.09
CA LEU A 34 10.78 -8.23 -10.04
C LEU A 34 9.94 -9.51 -9.91
N GLY A 35 10.10 -10.20 -8.78
CA GLY A 35 9.26 -11.33 -8.38
C GLY A 35 7.80 -10.92 -8.36
N GLY A 36 7.04 -11.34 -9.38
CA GLY A 36 5.79 -10.70 -9.73
C GLY A 36 4.68 -10.89 -8.70
N ILE A 37 4.39 -9.83 -7.92
CA ILE A 37 3.08 -9.65 -7.29
C ILE A 37 2.06 -9.68 -8.44
N ARG A 38 1.27 -10.74 -8.51
CA ARG A 38 0.18 -10.89 -9.48
C ARG A 38 -1.01 -10.02 -9.07
N LEU A 39 -0.84 -8.71 -9.17
CA LEU A 39 -1.95 -7.81 -9.44
C LEU A 39 -2.62 -8.34 -10.71
N GLN A 40 -3.86 -8.82 -10.61
CA GLN A 40 -4.67 -9.12 -11.78
C GLN A 40 -5.11 -7.78 -12.37
N ALA A 41 -4.39 -7.32 -13.39
CA ALA A 41 -4.80 -6.13 -14.11
C ALA A 41 -6.04 -6.44 -14.96
N GLU A 42 -6.85 -5.42 -15.19
CA GLU A 42 -8.21 -5.58 -15.71
C GLU A 42 -8.18 -5.97 -17.20
N ASP A 43 -8.47 -7.24 -17.49
CA ASP A 43 -8.51 -7.78 -18.84
C ASP A 43 -9.74 -7.23 -19.58
N ARG A 44 -9.53 -6.23 -20.45
CA ARG A 44 -10.58 -5.36 -21.01
C ARG A 44 -10.57 -5.34 -22.54
N SER A 45 -11.61 -4.74 -23.11
CA SER A 45 -11.60 -4.32 -24.51
C SER A 45 -10.95 -2.95 -24.63
N TRP A 46 -10.08 -2.79 -25.62
CA TRP A 46 -9.40 -1.56 -26.00
C TRP A 46 -9.83 -1.18 -27.41
N ARG A 47 -10.03 0.11 -27.67
CA ARG A 47 -10.49 0.65 -28.96
C ARG A 47 -9.49 1.62 -29.57
N SER A 48 -9.44 1.67 -30.90
CA SER A 48 -8.74 2.71 -31.65
C SER A 48 -9.32 4.11 -31.38
N ALA A 49 -8.55 5.17 -31.64
CA ALA A 49 -8.97 6.56 -31.44
C ALA A 49 -10.33 6.92 -32.06
N ASN A 50 -10.65 6.32 -33.21
CA ASN A 50 -11.92 6.47 -33.94
C ASN A 50 -12.98 5.42 -33.60
N GLY A 51 -12.72 4.48 -32.68
CA GLY A 51 -13.65 3.42 -32.26
C GLY A 51 -13.80 2.23 -33.23
N ASN A 52 -13.38 2.36 -34.50
CA ASN A 52 -13.64 1.39 -35.56
C ASN A 52 -12.88 0.05 -35.42
N GLN A 53 -11.88 -0.04 -34.55
CA GLN A 53 -11.16 -1.28 -34.26
C GLN A 53 -11.16 -1.53 -32.75
N SER A 54 -11.22 -2.79 -32.33
CA SER A 54 -11.05 -3.18 -30.93
C SER A 54 -10.30 -4.49 -30.76
N PHE A 55 -9.68 -4.68 -29.60
CA PHE A 55 -9.01 -5.92 -29.20
C PHE A 55 -9.07 -6.14 -27.69
N ARG A 56 -8.95 -7.40 -27.25
CA ARG A 56 -8.86 -7.78 -25.84
C ARG A 56 -7.40 -7.72 -25.37
N ALA A 57 -7.16 -7.06 -24.24
CA ALA A 57 -5.86 -7.08 -23.56
C ALA A 57 -5.95 -6.63 -22.09
N GLU A 58 -4.99 -7.10 -21.30
CA GLU A 58 -4.70 -6.71 -19.93
C GLU A 58 -3.74 -5.49 -19.93
N PHE A 59 -3.94 -4.52 -19.04
CA PHE A 59 -3.01 -3.40 -18.85
C PHE A 59 -1.76 -3.84 -18.08
N LEU A 60 -0.55 -3.49 -18.52
CA LEU A 60 0.68 -3.72 -17.75
C LEU A 60 1.24 -2.43 -17.15
N SER A 61 1.43 -1.39 -17.96
CA SER A 61 2.03 -0.13 -17.53
C SER A 61 1.74 1.00 -18.53
N SER A 62 2.12 2.24 -18.15
CA SER A 62 2.13 3.40 -19.02
C SER A 62 3.32 4.29 -18.69
N ASP A 63 3.86 4.96 -19.71
CA ASP A 63 4.91 5.99 -19.58
C ASP A 63 4.34 7.43 -19.64
N GLY A 64 3.01 7.58 -19.69
CA GLY A 64 2.31 8.86 -19.86
C GLY A 64 2.11 9.30 -21.32
N SER A 65 2.85 8.72 -22.27
CA SER A 65 2.65 8.89 -23.73
C SER A 65 2.08 7.64 -24.41
N SER A 66 2.35 6.46 -23.85
CA SER A 66 1.96 5.15 -24.36
C SER A 66 1.50 4.21 -23.23
N VAL A 67 0.87 3.10 -23.61
CA VAL A 67 0.53 1.99 -22.70
C VAL A 67 1.12 0.68 -23.21
N LEU A 68 1.63 -0.14 -22.28
CA LEU A 68 2.04 -1.51 -22.53
C LEU A 68 0.89 -2.45 -22.13
N LEU A 69 0.42 -3.25 -23.08
CA LEU A 69 -0.72 -4.15 -22.91
C LEU A 69 -0.32 -5.60 -23.19
N ARG A 70 -0.89 -6.56 -22.46
CA ARG A 70 -0.71 -8.01 -22.68
C ARG A 70 -1.95 -8.61 -23.33
N LYS A 71 -1.77 -9.23 -24.49
CA LYS A 71 -2.82 -9.96 -25.21
C LYS A 71 -3.02 -11.37 -24.60
N PRO A 72 -4.16 -12.04 -24.87
CA PRO A 72 -4.41 -13.42 -24.39
C PRO A 72 -3.38 -14.46 -24.84
N ASP A 73 -2.70 -14.25 -25.98
CA ASP A 73 -1.57 -15.08 -26.45
C ASP A 73 -0.25 -14.79 -25.71
N ARG A 74 -0.32 -14.04 -24.60
CA ARG A 74 0.78 -13.54 -23.76
C ARG A 74 1.75 -12.58 -24.44
N LYS A 75 1.59 -12.24 -25.72
CA LYS A 75 2.41 -11.21 -26.36
C LYS A 75 2.07 -9.83 -25.82
N THR A 76 3.08 -8.98 -25.68
CA THR A 76 2.88 -7.57 -25.34
C THR A 76 2.70 -6.73 -26.61
N VAL A 77 2.02 -5.59 -26.47
CA VAL A 77 1.93 -4.54 -27.49
C VAL A 77 2.00 -3.18 -26.80
N THR A 78 2.81 -2.27 -27.34
CA THR A 78 2.83 -0.87 -26.94
C THR A 78 1.90 -0.08 -27.83
N VAL A 79 1.01 0.74 -27.25
CA VAL A 79 0.05 1.57 -27.98
C VAL A 79 0.17 3.01 -27.48
N ALA A 80 0.44 3.96 -28.37
CA ALA A 80 0.44 5.39 -28.01
C ALA A 80 -0.96 5.79 -27.50
N LEU A 81 -1.03 6.58 -26.42
CA LEU A 81 -2.30 6.97 -25.80
C LEU A 81 -3.22 7.68 -26.79
N ASN A 82 -2.67 8.54 -27.65
CA ASN A 82 -3.43 9.24 -28.70
C ASN A 82 -4.02 8.32 -29.79
N ASN A 83 -3.58 7.06 -29.88
CA ASN A 83 -4.16 6.06 -30.78
C ASN A 83 -5.30 5.27 -30.12
N LEU A 84 -5.57 5.49 -28.82
CA LEU A 84 -6.69 4.89 -28.10
C LEU A 84 -7.93 5.79 -28.09
N HIS A 85 -9.10 5.16 -28.04
CA HIS A 85 -10.38 5.83 -27.88
C HIS A 85 -10.42 6.71 -26.61
N PRO A 86 -11.13 7.87 -26.60
CA PRO A 86 -11.22 8.74 -25.43
C PRO A 86 -11.50 8.00 -24.11
N SER A 87 -12.52 7.13 -24.07
CA SER A 87 -12.86 6.32 -22.88
C SER A 87 -11.73 5.47 -22.32
N ASP A 88 -10.80 5.05 -23.17
CA ASP A 88 -9.72 4.14 -22.81
C ASP A 88 -8.51 4.95 -22.33
N ARG A 89 -8.28 6.16 -22.89
CA ARG A 89 -7.40 7.17 -22.28
C ARG A 89 -7.91 7.60 -20.91
N ASP A 90 -9.22 7.85 -20.77
CA ASP A 90 -9.86 8.22 -19.51
C ASP A 90 -9.72 7.09 -18.46
N TRP A 91 -9.91 5.82 -18.87
CA TRP A 91 -9.68 4.68 -17.97
C TRP A 91 -8.20 4.55 -17.59
N VAL A 92 -7.25 4.73 -18.52
CA VAL A 92 -5.81 4.70 -18.17
C VAL A 92 -5.47 5.80 -17.18
N LYS A 93 -5.98 7.03 -17.39
CA LYS A 93 -5.82 8.13 -16.44
C LYS A 93 -6.38 7.76 -15.06
N GLN A 94 -7.62 7.29 -14.98
CA GLN A 94 -8.24 6.86 -13.71
C GLN A 94 -7.53 5.66 -13.06
N TYR A 95 -6.97 4.75 -13.86
CA TYR A 95 -6.18 3.62 -13.36
C TYR A 95 -4.86 4.11 -12.77
N LEU A 96 -4.16 5.03 -13.44
CA LEU A 96 -2.94 5.64 -12.92
C LEU A 96 -3.23 6.51 -11.69
N GLU A 97 -4.29 7.31 -11.66
CA GLU A 97 -4.70 8.09 -10.48
C GLU A 97 -5.06 7.21 -9.27
N ARG A 98 -5.55 5.99 -9.51
CA ARG A 98 -5.90 5.00 -8.46
C ARG A 98 -4.71 4.17 -7.98
N ASN A 99 -3.77 3.84 -8.87
CA ASN A 99 -2.66 2.91 -8.62
C ASN A 99 -1.28 3.60 -8.51
N THR A 100 -1.19 4.92 -8.76
CA THR A 100 -0.02 5.72 -8.37
C THR A 100 0.13 5.62 -6.86
N ALA A 101 1.34 5.27 -6.39
CA ALA A 101 1.64 5.26 -4.97
C ALA A 101 1.41 6.67 -4.41
N LYS A 102 0.40 6.79 -3.56
CA LYS A 102 0.17 7.98 -2.75
C LYS A 102 1.41 8.18 -1.85
N PRO A 103 1.84 9.43 -1.59
CA PRO A 103 2.87 9.69 -0.58
C PRO A 103 2.50 8.96 0.72
N GLU A 104 3.51 8.36 1.36
CA GLU A 104 3.32 7.68 2.63
C GLU A 104 2.72 8.67 3.66
N VAL A 105 1.75 8.21 4.45
CA VAL A 105 1.18 9.05 5.51
C VAL A 105 2.04 8.94 6.76
N GLU A 106 2.38 10.09 7.35
CA GLU A 106 2.96 10.09 8.68
C GLU A 106 1.85 9.74 9.69
N ILE A 107 2.07 8.74 10.54
CA ILE A 107 1.17 8.46 11.67
C ILE A 107 1.50 9.45 12.79
N ALA A 108 1.02 10.69 12.62
CA ALA A 108 1.23 11.83 13.50
C ALA A 108 -0.08 12.57 13.78
N GLY A 109 -0.04 13.50 14.75
CA GLY A 109 -1.20 14.32 15.14
C GLY A 109 -2.18 13.66 16.11
N THR A 110 -3.16 14.41 16.59
CA THR A 110 -4.16 13.92 17.57
C THR A 110 -5.15 12.91 16.97
N CYS A 111 -5.40 13.02 15.66
CA CYS A 111 -6.23 12.13 14.86
C CYS A 111 -5.55 11.93 13.50
N PHE A 112 -5.98 10.94 12.73
CA PHE A 112 -5.35 10.56 11.46
C PHE A 112 -5.34 11.67 10.40
N ASP A 113 -4.15 11.96 9.84
CA ASP A 113 -3.93 12.89 8.73
C ASP A 113 -4.49 14.31 9.03
N ARG A 114 -5.55 14.73 8.34
CA ARG A 114 -6.19 16.05 8.50
C ARG A 114 -7.54 15.96 9.23
N LEU A 115 -7.91 14.79 9.72
CA LEU A 115 -9.16 14.54 10.43
C LEU A 115 -9.11 15.12 11.84
N THR A 116 -10.29 15.32 12.41
CA THR A 116 -10.47 15.89 13.75
C THR A 116 -11.65 15.19 14.41
N PHE A 117 -11.51 14.78 15.66
CA PHE A 117 -12.66 14.27 16.41
C PHE A 117 -13.73 15.37 16.50
N GLY A 118 -15.01 14.99 16.37
CA GLY A 118 -16.09 15.95 16.13
C GLY A 118 -16.39 16.24 14.65
N ASP A 119 -15.52 15.89 13.69
CA ASP A 119 -15.84 16.02 12.26
C ASP A 119 -17.09 15.18 11.92
N SER A 120 -18.08 15.77 11.23
CA SER A 120 -19.22 15.02 10.70
C SER A 120 -18.81 14.08 9.56
N ARG A 121 -19.62 13.05 9.25
CA ARG A 121 -19.36 12.12 8.14
C ARG A 121 -19.15 12.84 6.81
N ALA A 122 -19.85 13.95 6.59
CA ALA A 122 -19.69 14.80 5.40
C ALA A 122 -18.33 15.53 5.38
N VAL A 123 -17.86 16.03 6.53
CA VAL A 123 -16.56 16.72 6.66
C VAL A 123 -15.39 15.74 6.53
N VAL A 124 -15.45 14.59 7.21
CA VAL A 124 -14.45 13.50 7.05
C VAL A 124 -14.38 13.07 5.59
N ALA A 125 -15.53 12.81 4.96
CA ALA A 125 -15.57 12.42 3.55
C ALA A 125 -15.04 13.51 2.60
N LYS A 126 -15.08 14.79 2.98
CA LYS A 126 -14.42 15.89 2.23
C LYS A 126 -12.90 15.84 2.44
N LYS A 127 -12.43 15.88 3.69
CA LYS A 127 -11.01 15.85 4.06
C LYS A 127 -10.28 14.67 3.40
N LEU A 128 -10.87 13.46 3.40
CA LEU A 128 -10.30 12.26 2.77
C LEU A 128 -10.25 12.28 1.23
N ARG A 129 -11.01 13.15 0.55
CA ARG A 129 -10.87 13.38 -0.90
C ARG A 129 -9.78 14.38 -1.24
N GLU A 130 -9.51 15.31 -0.32
CA GLU A 130 -8.54 16.39 -0.46
C GLU A 130 -7.15 15.98 0.08
N SER A 131 -7.07 14.89 0.84
CA SER A 131 -5.83 14.33 1.38
C SER A 131 -4.87 13.80 0.29
N PRO A 132 -3.59 14.18 0.32
CA PRO A 132 -2.60 13.70 -0.63
C PRO A 132 -2.21 12.24 -0.40
N SER A 133 -2.29 11.73 0.85
CA SER A 133 -1.80 10.41 1.26
C SER A 133 -2.91 9.34 1.36
N VAL A 134 -4.14 9.68 0.96
CA VAL A 134 -5.29 8.76 0.93
C VAL A 134 -5.69 8.43 -0.51
N SER A 135 -6.01 7.16 -0.76
CA SER A 135 -6.67 6.66 -1.96
C SER A 135 -8.05 6.06 -1.62
N LYS A 136 -8.82 5.69 -2.65
CA LYS A 136 -10.20 5.25 -2.50
C LYS A 136 -10.52 4.17 -3.53
N THR A 137 -11.10 3.06 -3.10
CA THR A 137 -11.38 1.89 -3.97
C THR A 137 -12.73 1.93 -4.67
N LEU A 138 -13.67 2.76 -4.21
CA LEU A 138 -15.05 2.81 -4.69
C LEU A 138 -15.38 4.15 -5.36
N ASP A 139 -16.18 4.08 -6.43
CA ASP A 139 -16.72 5.24 -7.14
C ASP A 139 -17.54 6.15 -6.19
N HIS A 140 -17.49 7.47 -6.40
CA HIS A 140 -18.28 8.46 -5.65
C HIS A 140 -19.78 8.11 -5.55
N ARG A 141 -20.38 7.56 -6.60
CA ARG A 141 -21.82 7.22 -6.70
C ARG A 141 -22.25 6.04 -5.83
N LEU A 142 -21.29 5.24 -5.35
CA LEU A 142 -21.59 4.04 -4.54
C LEU A 142 -21.43 4.27 -3.03
N VAL A 143 -20.68 5.30 -2.60
CA VAL A 143 -20.37 5.55 -1.18
C VAL A 143 -21.62 5.72 -0.32
N GLY A 144 -22.63 6.43 -0.81
CA GLY A 144 -23.89 6.65 -0.09
C GLY A 144 -24.68 5.37 0.21
N ARG A 145 -24.27 4.21 -0.33
CA ARG A 145 -24.89 2.90 -0.09
C ARG A 145 -24.02 1.96 0.75
N THR A 146 -22.73 2.26 0.93
CA THR A 146 -21.75 1.39 1.62
C THR A 146 -21.22 2.04 2.90
N GLY A 147 -21.34 3.36 3.05
CA GLY A 147 -20.68 4.10 4.13
C GLY A 147 -19.19 4.31 3.86
N LEU A 148 -18.48 4.87 4.85
CA LEU A 148 -17.07 5.27 4.73
C LEU A 148 -16.07 4.16 5.13
N ASN A 149 -16.54 3.09 5.77
CA ASN A 149 -15.69 2.07 6.37
C ASN A 149 -15.12 1.10 5.30
N GLY A 150 -13.79 0.96 5.28
CA GLY A 150 -13.07 0.08 4.36
C GLY A 150 -12.87 0.61 2.94
N ILE A 151 -13.51 1.72 2.55
CA ILE A 151 -13.48 2.24 1.17
C ILE A 151 -12.28 3.15 0.89
N TYR A 152 -11.73 3.76 1.94
CA TYR A 152 -10.53 4.60 1.89
C TYR A 152 -9.31 3.80 2.33
N ARG A 153 -8.16 4.13 1.76
CA ARG A 153 -6.89 3.45 2.01
C ARG A 153 -5.74 4.43 2.12
N THR A 154 -4.70 4.03 2.83
CA THR A 154 -3.45 4.76 2.94
C THR A 154 -2.27 3.79 3.03
N THR A 155 -1.06 4.30 2.94
CA THR A 155 0.19 3.53 2.99
C THR A 155 1.06 4.04 4.13
N VAL A 156 1.56 3.11 4.96
CA VAL A 156 2.57 3.39 6.00
C VAL A 156 3.64 2.29 5.92
N ASP A 157 4.91 2.68 5.94
CA ASP A 157 6.08 1.81 5.76
C ASP A 157 5.99 0.89 4.54
N GLY A 158 5.48 1.42 3.43
CA GLY A 158 5.18 0.66 2.21
C GLY A 158 4.07 -0.41 2.33
N LYS A 159 3.33 -0.46 3.45
CA LYS A 159 2.21 -1.39 3.67
C LYS A 159 0.85 -0.68 3.56
N GLU A 160 -0.14 -1.35 2.95
CA GLU A 160 -1.48 -0.80 2.76
C GLU A 160 -2.39 -1.01 4.00
N TYR A 161 -3.11 0.04 4.38
CA TYR A 161 -4.13 0.03 5.43
C TYR A 161 -5.47 0.53 4.90
N GLN A 162 -6.56 -0.13 5.30
CA GLN A 162 -7.93 0.35 5.08
C GLN A 162 -8.40 1.18 6.27
N LEU A 163 -9.05 2.31 6.01
CA LEU A 163 -9.58 3.18 7.06
C LEU A 163 -10.98 2.73 7.49
N PHE A 164 -11.20 2.63 8.79
CA PHE A 164 -12.48 2.36 9.44
C PHE A 164 -12.76 3.48 10.45
N PHE A 165 -14.03 3.85 10.58
CA PHE A 165 -14.46 5.00 11.39
C PHE A 165 -15.57 4.60 12.35
N GLN A 166 -15.45 5.02 13.62
CA GLN A 166 -16.54 5.00 14.60
C GLN A 166 -17.06 6.42 14.82
N TRP A 167 -18.35 6.52 15.11
CA TRP A 167 -19.10 7.77 15.16
C TRP A 167 -19.96 7.84 16.41
N SER A 168 -20.27 9.05 16.88
CA SER A 168 -21.33 9.27 17.86
C SER A 168 -22.71 9.14 17.21
N ASP A 169 -23.75 9.10 18.04
CA ASP A 169 -25.15 9.17 17.58
C ASP A 169 -25.49 10.54 16.91
N HIS A 170 -24.65 11.55 17.09
CA HIS A 170 -24.77 12.90 16.51
C HIS A 170 -23.96 13.10 15.20
N ASP A 171 -23.55 12.01 14.53
CA ASP A 171 -22.74 12.00 13.28
C ASP A 171 -21.24 12.36 13.45
N GLU A 172 -20.77 12.59 14.67
CA GLU A 172 -19.40 13.06 14.98
C GLU A 172 -18.36 11.94 14.92
N LEU A 173 -17.18 12.21 14.37
CA LEU A 173 -16.06 11.27 14.36
C LEU A 173 -15.52 11.03 15.77
N MET A 174 -15.53 9.77 16.23
CA MET A 174 -15.01 9.34 17.54
C MET A 174 -13.75 8.48 17.44
N GLU A 175 -13.57 7.74 16.33
CA GLU A 175 -12.42 6.85 16.15
C GLU A 175 -12.00 6.75 14.68
N VAL A 176 -10.70 6.66 14.42
CA VAL A 176 -10.12 6.23 13.14
C VAL A 176 -9.23 5.01 13.38
N THR A 177 -9.59 3.86 12.81
CA THR A 177 -8.80 2.64 12.81
C THR A 177 -8.20 2.39 11.42
N LEU A 178 -6.87 2.43 11.32
CA LEU A 178 -6.07 1.99 10.18
C LEU A 178 -5.89 0.47 10.30
N ARG A 179 -6.63 -0.32 9.53
CA ARG A 179 -6.59 -1.78 9.58
C ARG A 179 -5.75 -2.35 8.43
N GLY A 180 -4.68 -3.06 8.76
CA GLY A 180 -3.83 -3.74 7.78
C GLY A 180 -4.56 -4.88 7.08
N LYS A 181 -4.04 -5.31 5.93
CA LYS A 181 -4.51 -6.53 5.26
C LYS A 181 -4.34 -7.74 6.18
N ARG A 182 -5.31 -8.65 6.15
CA ARG A 182 -5.25 -9.95 6.83
C ARG A 182 -4.16 -10.86 6.26
N THR A 183 -3.53 -11.64 7.14
CA THR A 183 -2.49 -12.63 6.86
C THR A 183 -2.82 -13.98 7.49
N THR A 184 -2.21 -15.06 7.00
CA THR A 184 -2.39 -16.42 7.57
C THR A 184 -1.50 -16.62 8.80
N SER A 185 -1.73 -17.70 9.55
CA SER A 185 -0.88 -18.10 10.70
C SER A 185 0.61 -18.23 10.34
N ALA A 186 0.93 -18.64 9.12
CA ALA A 186 2.31 -18.80 8.64
C ALA A 186 3.08 -17.46 8.58
N GLU A 187 2.38 -16.36 8.31
CA GLU A 187 2.97 -15.01 8.27
C GLU A 187 3.04 -14.35 9.66
N TYR A 188 2.37 -14.90 10.68
CA TYR A 188 2.21 -14.26 11.98
C TYR A 188 3.54 -13.96 12.67
N ALA A 189 4.45 -14.95 12.73
CA ALA A 189 5.70 -14.85 13.46
C ALA A 189 6.75 -13.96 12.77
N LYS A 190 6.61 -13.73 11.45
CA LYS A 190 7.53 -12.95 10.63
C LYS A 190 6.86 -11.76 9.97
N GLY A 191 6.16 -11.94 8.84
CA GLY A 191 5.65 -10.83 8.02
C GLY A 191 4.73 -9.87 8.77
N LEU A 192 3.87 -10.39 9.65
CA LEU A 192 2.99 -9.55 10.47
C LEU A 192 3.74 -8.87 11.64
N ARG A 193 4.74 -9.54 12.23
CA ARG A 193 5.62 -8.97 13.25
C ARG A 193 6.53 -7.88 12.70
N GLU A 194 7.04 -8.04 11.48
CA GLU A 194 7.79 -7.01 10.74
C GLU A 194 6.90 -5.77 10.50
N GLN A 195 5.64 -5.97 10.10
CA GLN A 195 4.67 -4.88 9.94
C GLN A 195 4.32 -4.19 11.27
N TRP A 196 4.19 -4.94 12.37
CA TRP A 196 3.98 -4.40 13.72
C TRP A 196 5.18 -3.55 14.18
N LEU A 197 6.42 -4.02 13.95
CA LEU A 197 7.64 -3.28 14.26
C LEU A 197 7.77 -1.99 13.45
N GLY A 198 7.40 -2.02 12.16
CA GLY A 198 7.34 -0.82 11.32
C GLY A 198 6.36 0.22 11.87
N LEU A 199 5.13 -0.18 12.22
CA LEU A 199 4.14 0.71 12.85
C LEU A 199 4.61 1.26 14.18
N LEU A 200 5.20 0.42 15.05
CA LEU A 200 5.76 0.84 16.33
C LEU A 200 6.86 1.88 16.16
N SER A 201 7.75 1.69 15.18
CA SER A 201 8.82 2.64 14.87
C SER A 201 8.27 4.01 14.43
N LYS A 202 7.27 4.03 13.53
CA LYS A 202 6.64 5.28 13.04
C LYS A 202 5.91 6.00 14.17
N LEU A 203 5.09 5.28 14.95
CA LEU A 203 4.38 5.81 16.11
C LEU A 203 5.35 6.39 17.16
N THR A 204 6.42 5.67 17.48
CA THR A 204 7.42 6.15 18.46
C THR A 204 8.19 7.36 17.93
N GLY A 205 8.42 7.46 16.62
CA GLY A 205 9.02 8.63 15.97
C GLY A 205 8.16 9.88 16.06
N SER A 206 6.87 9.79 15.79
CA SER A 206 5.95 10.94 15.73
C SER A 206 5.26 11.27 17.07
N HIS A 207 5.23 10.34 18.04
CA HIS A 207 4.56 10.51 19.34
C HIS A 207 5.48 10.29 20.56
N GLY A 208 6.75 9.92 20.37
CA GLY A 208 7.66 9.58 21.46
C GLY A 208 7.32 8.24 22.12
N SER A 209 7.78 8.04 23.35
CA SER A 209 7.57 6.78 24.07
C SER A 209 6.09 6.53 24.41
N PRO A 210 5.61 5.28 24.31
CA PRO A 210 4.27 4.90 24.77
C PRO A 210 4.13 5.05 26.29
N VAL A 211 2.93 5.38 26.76
CA VAL A 211 2.59 5.41 28.20
C VAL A 211 2.31 4.02 28.77
N GLN A 212 2.04 3.03 27.89
CA GLN A 212 1.98 1.61 28.23
C GLN A 212 2.43 0.78 27.01
N ALA A 213 3.25 -0.24 27.23
CA ALA A 213 3.72 -1.15 26.19
C ALA A 213 3.79 -2.60 26.71
N THR A 214 3.63 -3.55 25.79
CA THR A 214 3.99 -4.97 25.94
C THR A 214 4.63 -5.49 24.66
N SER A 215 5.18 -6.69 24.67
CA SER A 215 5.73 -7.35 23.48
C SER A 215 4.67 -7.56 22.38
N TYR A 216 5.14 -7.89 21.17
CA TYR A 216 4.26 -8.43 20.13
C TYR A 216 3.56 -9.69 20.68
N PRO A 217 2.22 -9.75 20.72
CA PRO A 217 1.50 -10.81 21.44
C PRO A 217 1.64 -12.17 20.77
N SER A 218 1.46 -13.24 21.54
CA SER A 218 1.32 -14.60 21.00
C SER A 218 -0.07 -14.80 20.35
N PRO A 219 -0.24 -15.77 19.43
CA PRO A 219 -1.55 -16.08 18.86
C PRO A 219 -2.61 -16.43 19.90
N GLU A 220 -2.21 -16.99 21.03
CA GLU A 220 -3.08 -17.46 22.12
C GLU A 220 -3.65 -16.31 22.97
N GLU A 221 -3.00 -15.14 22.96
CA GLU A 221 -3.53 -13.91 23.59
C GLU A 221 -4.66 -13.27 22.75
N LEU A 222 -4.83 -13.65 21.48
CA LEU A 222 -5.77 -13.03 20.56
C LEU A 222 -7.13 -13.72 20.57
N SER A 223 -8.18 -12.95 20.85
CA SER A 223 -9.57 -13.39 20.73
C SER A 223 -10.14 -13.12 19.34
N ASP A 224 -10.92 -14.06 18.80
CA ASP A 224 -11.59 -13.91 17.49
C ASP A 224 -12.47 -12.65 17.44
N GLY A 225 -12.35 -11.90 16.34
CA GLY A 225 -13.08 -10.67 16.08
C GLY A 225 -12.64 -9.45 16.89
N ARG A 226 -11.65 -9.57 17.79
CA ARG A 226 -11.19 -8.48 18.67
C ARG A 226 -9.82 -7.92 18.26
N LEU A 227 -9.56 -6.69 18.71
CA LEU A 227 -8.25 -6.04 18.66
C LEU A 227 -7.67 -6.02 20.08
N LEU A 228 -6.48 -6.60 20.26
CA LEU A 228 -5.68 -6.50 21.47
C LEU A 228 -4.70 -5.33 21.32
N GLY A 229 -4.86 -4.29 22.15
CA GLY A 229 -3.93 -3.16 22.21
C GLY A 229 -2.64 -3.57 22.92
N SER A 230 -1.52 -3.53 22.19
CA SER A 230 -0.19 -3.86 22.70
C SER A 230 0.59 -2.63 23.19
N HIS A 231 0.32 -1.46 22.63
CA HIS A 231 0.90 -0.19 23.06
C HIS A 231 -0.18 0.90 23.08
N LEU A 232 -0.01 1.87 23.97
CA LEU A 232 -0.85 3.05 24.16
C LEU A 232 0.02 4.31 24.21
N TRP A 233 -0.40 5.34 23.48
CA TRP A 233 0.09 6.72 23.60
C TRP A 233 -1.07 7.64 23.94
N HIS A 234 -0.80 8.70 24.70
CA HIS A 234 -1.68 9.86 24.78
C HIS A 234 -1.14 10.97 23.88
N THR A 235 -2.04 11.69 23.24
CA THR A 235 -1.74 12.89 22.45
C THR A 235 -1.86 14.13 23.36
N PRO A 236 -1.23 15.27 23.04
CA PRO A 236 -1.14 16.41 23.97
C PRO A 236 -2.49 16.94 24.48
N ASP A 237 -3.55 16.83 23.66
CA ASP A 237 -4.89 17.32 23.98
C ASP A 237 -5.77 16.28 24.69
N GLY A 238 -5.26 15.06 24.98
CA GLY A 238 -5.96 13.99 25.69
C GLY A 238 -6.38 12.73 24.89
N PRO A 239 -6.69 12.77 23.58
CA PRO A 239 -7.03 11.58 22.79
C PRO A 239 -5.93 10.50 22.77
N SER A 240 -6.33 9.25 22.60
CA SER A 240 -5.43 8.08 22.67
C SER A 240 -5.13 7.48 21.30
N ILE A 241 -3.91 6.92 21.18
CA ILE A 241 -3.49 6.10 20.03
C ILE A 241 -3.08 4.73 20.54
N LEU A 242 -3.59 3.67 19.90
CA LEU A 242 -3.30 2.28 20.21
C LEU A 242 -2.65 1.57 19.02
N LEU A 243 -1.57 0.82 19.27
CA LEU A 243 -1.06 -0.19 18.33
C LEU A 243 -1.64 -1.57 18.70
N CYS A 244 -2.47 -2.10 17.81
CA CYS A 244 -3.22 -3.32 18.03
C CYS A 244 -2.80 -4.47 17.11
N THR A 245 -2.90 -5.70 17.62
CA THR A 245 -2.94 -6.94 16.84
C THR A 245 -4.32 -7.58 17.02
N GLY A 246 -4.83 -8.31 16.04
CA GLY A 246 -6.12 -8.98 16.15
C GLY A 246 -6.25 -10.22 15.28
N GLN A 247 -7.19 -11.09 15.64
CA GLN A 247 -7.53 -12.31 14.91
C GLN A 247 -8.96 -12.21 14.35
N ALA A 248 -9.20 -12.80 13.18
CA ALA A 248 -10.54 -13.02 12.65
C ALA A 248 -10.57 -14.31 11.81
N LYS A 249 -11.27 -15.34 12.28
CA LYS A 249 -11.47 -16.66 11.62
C LYS A 249 -10.15 -17.37 11.25
N GLY A 250 -9.15 -17.30 12.14
CA GLY A 250 -7.82 -17.88 11.91
C GLY A 250 -6.90 -17.05 11.00
N GLU A 251 -7.38 -15.92 10.47
CA GLU A 251 -6.52 -14.89 9.89
C GLU A 251 -6.12 -13.87 10.96
N TYR A 252 -4.99 -13.19 10.77
CA TYR A 252 -4.44 -12.19 11.69
C TYR A 252 -4.24 -10.85 11.00
N LEU A 253 -4.22 -9.76 11.76
CA LEU A 253 -3.90 -8.41 11.26
C LEU A 253 -3.30 -7.54 12.36
N VAL A 254 -2.66 -6.44 11.93
CA VAL A 254 -2.29 -5.31 12.80
C VAL A 254 -3.10 -4.08 12.44
N ALA A 255 -3.31 -3.20 13.40
CA ALA A 255 -4.04 -1.96 13.23
C ALA A 255 -3.49 -0.84 14.13
N VAL A 256 -3.63 0.41 13.69
CA VAL A 256 -3.47 1.60 14.54
C VAL A 256 -4.84 2.21 14.76
N ARG A 257 -5.19 2.49 16.01
CA ARG A 257 -6.51 2.99 16.43
C ARG A 257 -6.34 4.34 17.15
N PHE A 258 -6.74 5.42 16.48
CA PHE A 258 -6.88 6.76 17.06
C PHE A 258 -8.29 6.90 17.64
N THR A 259 -8.44 7.26 18.91
CA THR A 259 -9.75 7.45 19.57
C THR A 259 -9.79 8.76 20.35
N ALA A 260 -10.94 9.45 20.32
CA ALA A 260 -11.19 10.65 21.13
C ALA A 260 -11.15 10.38 22.65
N GLU A 261 -11.27 9.12 23.06
CA GLU A 261 -11.21 8.65 24.44
C GLU A 261 -9.79 8.77 25.03
N THR A 262 -9.65 9.33 26.24
CA THR A 262 -8.44 9.23 27.06
C THR A 262 -8.44 7.89 27.81
N ILE A 263 -7.80 6.86 27.25
CA ILE A 263 -7.76 5.52 27.82
C ILE A 263 -6.73 5.51 28.96
N SER A 264 -7.14 5.16 30.17
CA SER A 264 -6.22 4.97 31.30
C SER A 264 -5.29 3.78 31.08
N PRO A 265 -3.97 3.92 31.30
CA PRO A 265 -3.05 2.79 31.36
C PRO A 265 -3.48 1.75 32.41
N LYS A 266 -3.36 0.47 32.06
CA LYS A 266 -3.59 -0.63 33.00
C LYS A 266 -2.34 -0.85 33.84
N VAL A 267 -2.33 -0.28 35.04
CA VAL A 267 -1.42 -0.71 36.11
C VAL A 267 -1.85 -2.10 36.55
N LEU A 268 -0.91 -3.05 36.59
CA LEU A 268 -1.10 -4.29 37.33
C LEU A 268 -0.87 -3.98 38.80
N GLU A 269 -1.85 -4.24 39.66
CA GLU A 269 -1.65 -4.16 41.11
C GLU A 269 -0.58 -5.19 41.52
N GLU A 270 0.47 -4.73 42.19
CA GLU A 270 1.46 -5.65 42.76
C GLU A 270 0.79 -6.50 43.83
N ILE A 271 0.64 -7.80 43.57
CA ILE A 271 0.23 -8.77 44.59
C ILE A 271 1.28 -8.68 45.71
N PRO A 272 0.93 -8.24 46.94
CA PRO A 272 1.92 -8.04 47.99
C PRO A 272 2.64 -9.36 48.27
N ALA A 273 3.97 -9.33 48.22
CA ALA A 273 4.79 -10.53 48.41
C ALA A 273 4.41 -11.22 49.73
N GLU A 274 3.96 -12.47 49.64
CA GLU A 274 3.44 -13.22 50.79
C GLU A 274 4.51 -13.24 51.89
N LYS A 275 4.16 -12.63 53.02
CA LYS A 275 5.12 -12.30 54.08
C LYS A 275 5.56 -13.58 54.78
N SER A 276 6.65 -14.18 54.29
CA SER A 276 7.21 -15.42 54.80
C SER A 276 7.39 -15.37 56.32
N GLU A 277 6.44 -16.00 57.03
CA GLU A 277 6.53 -16.20 58.47
C GLU A 277 7.65 -17.22 58.73
N ARG A 278 8.78 -16.72 59.22
CA ARG A 278 9.79 -17.59 59.81
C ARG A 278 9.13 -18.31 60.98
N PRO A 279 9.17 -19.65 61.06
CA PRO A 279 8.61 -20.36 62.19
C PRO A 279 9.30 -19.91 63.49
N PRO A 280 8.59 -19.88 64.63
CA PRO A 280 9.18 -19.45 65.88
C PRO A 280 10.31 -20.39 66.29
N THR A 281 11.44 -19.82 66.72
CA THR A 281 12.48 -20.57 67.43
C THR A 281 11.93 -20.91 68.81
N GLU A 282 11.76 -22.21 69.09
CA GLU A 282 11.53 -22.71 70.45
C GLU A 282 12.80 -22.55 71.33
N PRO A 283 12.64 -22.51 72.67
CA PRO A 283 13.63 -21.92 73.60
C PRO A 283 14.83 -22.81 73.96
#